data_AF-A0A4P7WYT6-F1
#
_entry.id   AF-A0A4P7WYT6-F1
#
_cell.length_a   1.000
_cell.length_b   1.000
_cell.length_c   1.000
_cell.angle_alpha   90.00
_cell.angle_beta   90.00
_cell.angle_gamma   90.00
#
_symmetry.space_group_name_H-M   'P 1'
#
loop_
_entity.id
_entity.type
_entity.pdbx_description
1 polymer ?
#
loop_
_entity_poly.entity_id
_entity_poly.type
_entity_poly.pdbx_seq_one_letter_code
_entity_poly.pdbx_strand_id
1 'polypeptide(L)'
;MKNYILGIFLVIYNFAFSQIKKDTDTISLFFNEIIYKTDTIHSTRTKSIITKKSINKQYNKPLNGLYKVITGNDTFFITKYKEGLEDNKVFNYVKYYYKGKLFKIEVKGIQIIGTNYISIPKYNCKNTTLQGNYIDITNDKIVEPIKIKQRARKKHILWKIKSKNGTSCIRLNRKIFTDCY
;
A
#
# COMPACT_ATOMS: atom_id res chain seq x y z
N MET A 1 24.50 -45.11 9.53
CA MET A 1 23.54 -44.56 8.52
C MET A 1 22.40 -43.72 9.10
N LYS A 2 21.91 -43.93 10.34
CA LYS A 2 20.78 -43.16 10.92
C LYS A 2 21.05 -41.66 11.17
N ASN A 3 22.29 -41.26 11.49
CA ASN A 3 22.60 -39.87 11.86
C ASN A 3 22.72 -38.91 10.67
N TYR A 4 23.07 -39.42 9.48
CA TYR A 4 23.17 -38.61 8.26
C TYR A 4 21.79 -38.21 7.71
N ILE A 5 20.82 -39.11 7.82
CA ILE A 5 19.42 -38.84 7.41
C ILE A 5 18.84 -37.72 8.29
N LEU A 6 19.08 -37.77 9.60
CA LEU A 6 18.61 -36.74 10.53
C LEU A 6 19.25 -35.37 10.25
N GLY A 7 20.56 -35.35 9.94
CA GLY A 7 21.27 -34.13 9.54
C GLY A 7 20.76 -33.53 8.24
N ILE A 8 20.47 -34.37 7.24
CA ILE A 8 19.87 -33.94 5.97
C ILE A 8 18.46 -33.37 6.18
N PHE A 9 17.63 -34.02 7.02
CA PHE A 9 16.32 -33.48 7.38
C PHE A 9 16.40 -32.14 8.11
N LEU A 10 17.38 -31.95 9.00
CA LEU A 10 17.62 -30.67 9.68
C LEU A 10 18.06 -29.57 8.72
N VAL A 11 18.91 -29.88 7.73
CA VAL A 11 19.34 -28.92 6.71
C VAL A 11 18.18 -28.57 5.78
N ILE A 12 17.37 -29.55 5.35
CA ILE A 12 16.18 -29.32 4.52
C ILE A 12 15.13 -28.53 5.29
N TYR A 13 14.89 -28.84 6.57
CA TYR A 13 13.96 -28.12 7.43
C TYR A 13 14.39 -26.66 7.61
N ASN A 14 15.66 -26.41 7.92
CA ASN A 14 16.19 -25.05 8.05
C ASN A 14 16.21 -24.30 6.71
N PHE A 15 16.48 -24.99 5.59
CA PHE A 15 16.42 -24.40 4.25
C PHE A 15 14.98 -24.02 3.89
N ALA A 16 14.01 -24.90 4.13
CA ALA A 16 12.58 -24.63 3.94
C ALA A 16 12.09 -23.48 4.84
N PHE A 17 12.46 -23.47 6.13
CA PHE A 17 12.14 -22.39 7.05
C PHE A 17 12.79 -21.05 6.67
N SER A 18 13.98 -21.09 6.06
CA SER A 18 14.65 -19.87 5.57
C SER A 18 13.97 -19.26 4.34
N GLN A 19 13.31 -20.09 3.52
CA GLN A 19 12.52 -19.64 2.37
C GLN A 19 11.17 -19.04 2.80
N ILE A 20 10.58 -19.52 3.90
CA ILE A 20 9.32 -18.99 4.46
C ILE A 20 9.49 -17.57 5.03
N LYS A 21 10.72 -17.14 5.35
CA LYS A 21 10.99 -15.84 6.01
C LYS A 21 11.24 -14.65 5.07
N LYS A 22 10.92 -14.74 3.77
CA LYS A 22 11.33 -13.69 2.82
C LYS A 22 10.27 -12.73 2.30
N ASP A 23 8.99 -12.94 2.54
CA ASP A 23 7.96 -11.95 2.23
C ASP A 23 6.93 -11.99 3.35
N THR A 24 6.47 -10.83 3.84
CA THR A 24 5.28 -10.80 4.69
C THR A 24 4.13 -11.33 3.85
N ASP A 25 3.73 -12.59 4.06
CA ASP A 25 2.62 -13.20 3.34
C ASP A 25 1.40 -12.29 3.40
N THR A 26 0.82 -12.00 2.23
CA THR A 26 -0.41 -11.21 2.15
C THR A 26 -1.57 -12.04 2.66
N ILE A 27 -2.35 -11.49 3.61
CA ILE A 27 -3.61 -12.09 4.04
C ILE A 27 -4.68 -11.76 3.01
N SER A 28 -5.31 -12.77 2.40
CA SER A 28 -6.40 -12.55 1.43
C SER A 28 -7.74 -12.33 2.15
N LEU A 29 -8.51 -11.33 1.70
CA LEU A 29 -9.81 -10.97 2.28
C LEU A 29 -10.72 -10.41 1.17
N PHE A 30 -12.02 -10.70 1.20
CA PHE A 30 -12.96 -10.07 0.28
C PHE A 30 -13.38 -8.69 0.78
N PHE A 31 -13.63 -7.75 -0.13
CA PHE A 31 -13.99 -6.38 0.22
C PHE A 31 -15.28 -6.29 1.05
N ASN A 32 -16.26 -7.15 0.76
CA ASN A 32 -17.53 -7.25 1.50
C ASN A 32 -17.37 -7.80 2.94
N GLU A 33 -16.19 -8.31 3.29
CA GLU A 33 -15.82 -8.75 4.65
C GLU A 33 -15.18 -7.63 5.46
N ILE A 34 -15.06 -6.42 4.89
CA ILE A 34 -14.54 -5.23 5.57
C ILE A 34 -15.70 -4.29 5.94
N ILE A 35 -15.78 -3.90 7.20
CA ILE A 35 -16.65 -2.83 7.69
C ILE A 35 -15.81 -1.59 7.92
N TYR A 36 -16.29 -0.44 7.46
CA TYR A 36 -15.68 0.85 7.75
C TYR A 36 -16.38 1.52 8.92
N LYS A 37 -15.64 1.80 9.99
CA LYS A 37 -16.12 2.59 11.13
C LYS A 37 -15.39 3.92 11.16
N THR A 38 -16.15 5.00 11.28
CA THR A 38 -15.57 6.33 11.50
C THR A 38 -15.09 6.42 12.94
N ASP A 39 -13.86 6.87 13.13
CA ASP A 39 -13.24 7.06 14.43
C ASP A 39 -12.62 8.45 14.51
N THR A 40 -12.75 9.11 15.66
CA THR A 40 -12.23 10.46 15.88
C THR A 40 -11.01 10.36 16.77
N ILE A 41 -9.84 10.63 16.19
CA ILE A 41 -8.60 10.73 16.95
C ILE A 41 -8.55 12.13 17.54
N HIS A 42 -8.84 12.23 18.83
CA HIS A 42 -8.72 13.47 19.59
C HIS A 42 -7.24 13.77 19.86
N SER A 43 -6.82 14.99 19.53
CA SER A 43 -5.49 15.50 19.84
C SER A 43 -5.63 16.72 20.73
N THR A 44 -4.76 16.83 21.75
CA THR A 44 -4.73 17.97 22.66
C THR A 44 -3.98 19.16 22.07
N ARG A 45 -3.19 18.96 21.00
CA ARG A 45 -2.31 19.98 20.39
C ARG A 45 -2.68 20.33 18.95
N THR A 46 -3.53 19.52 18.32
CA THR A 46 -3.97 19.72 16.94
C THR A 46 -5.46 19.47 16.85
N LYS A 47 -6.10 19.93 15.78
CA LYS A 47 -7.50 19.60 15.50
C LYS A 47 -7.69 18.07 15.47
N SER A 48 -8.78 17.59 16.04
CA SER A 48 -9.16 16.17 15.96
C SER A 48 -9.23 15.71 14.51
N ILE A 49 -8.79 14.49 14.26
CA ILE A 49 -8.74 13.90 12.92
C ILE A 49 -9.79 12.80 12.85
N ILE A 50 -10.71 12.94 11.90
CA ILE A 50 -11.69 11.89 11.57
C ILE A 50 -10.99 10.89 10.67
N THR A 51 -11.06 9.61 11.02
CA THR A 51 -10.43 8.51 10.29
C THR A 51 -11.43 7.40 10.02
N LYS A 52 -11.26 6.67 8.91
CA LYS A 52 -12.04 5.47 8.61
C LYS A 52 -11.22 4.24 8.99
N LYS A 53 -11.64 3.51 10.03
CA LYS A 53 -11.05 2.22 10.44
C LYS A 53 -11.69 1.08 9.67
N SER A 54 -10.85 0.23 9.08
CA SER A 54 -11.21 -1.02 8.44
C SER A 54 -11.23 -2.15 9.47
N ILE A 55 -12.40 -2.76 9.64
CA ILE A 55 -12.68 -3.82 10.61
C ILE A 55 -13.02 -5.10 9.85
N ASN A 56 -12.45 -6.23 10.26
CA ASN A 56 -12.89 -7.53 9.75
C ASN A 56 -14.29 -7.84 10.28
N LYS A 57 -15.24 -8.09 9.38
CA LYS A 57 -16.66 -8.35 9.68
C LYS A 57 -16.88 -9.59 10.53
N GLN A 58 -16.15 -10.68 10.27
CA GLN A 58 -16.31 -11.96 10.96
C GLN A 58 -15.85 -11.88 12.41
N TYR A 59 -14.68 -11.28 12.65
CA TYR A 59 -14.07 -11.23 13.98
C TYR A 59 -14.37 -9.95 14.76
N ASN A 60 -14.99 -8.95 14.12
CA ASN A 60 -15.20 -7.60 14.65
C ASN A 60 -13.91 -6.99 15.26
N LYS A 61 -12.77 -7.25 14.62
CA LYS A 61 -11.45 -6.76 15.03
C LYS A 61 -10.83 -5.85 13.96
N PRO A 62 -10.07 -4.82 14.35
CA PRO A 62 -9.35 -3.98 13.38
C PRO A 62 -8.37 -4.79 12.55
N LEU A 63 -8.29 -4.50 11.25
CA LEU A 63 -7.29 -5.14 10.38
C LEU A 63 -5.88 -4.75 10.80
N ASN A 64 -4.97 -5.72 10.85
CA ASN A 64 -3.57 -5.50 11.25
C ASN A 64 -2.66 -6.44 10.45
N GLY A 65 -1.76 -5.89 9.62
CA GLY A 65 -0.92 -6.67 8.70
C GLY A 65 -1.02 -6.22 7.24
N LEU A 66 -0.42 -6.99 6.33
CA LEU A 66 -0.46 -6.76 4.87
C LEU A 66 -1.58 -7.60 4.26
N TYR A 67 -2.51 -6.97 3.54
CA TYR A 67 -3.70 -7.62 2.99
C TYR A 67 -3.76 -7.52 1.48
N LYS A 68 -4.26 -8.59 0.84
CA LYS A 68 -4.76 -8.62 -0.53
C LYS A 68 -6.29 -8.59 -0.46
N VAL A 69 -6.88 -7.44 -0.75
CA VAL A 69 -8.33 -7.24 -0.69
C VAL A 69 -8.95 -7.45 -2.07
N ILE A 70 -9.79 -8.47 -2.21
CA ILE A 70 -10.45 -8.85 -3.46
C ILE A 70 -11.73 -8.03 -3.63
N THR A 71 -11.83 -7.26 -4.71
CA THR A 71 -12.96 -6.36 -4.98
C THR A 71 -13.88 -6.86 -6.10
N GLY A 72 -13.48 -7.90 -6.82
CA GLY A 72 -14.21 -8.45 -7.95
C GLY A 72 -13.36 -9.46 -8.73
N ASN A 73 -13.90 -9.96 -9.85
CA ASN A 73 -13.19 -10.92 -10.70
C ASN A 73 -11.90 -10.31 -11.25
N ASP A 74 -10.77 -10.93 -10.92
CA ASP A 74 -9.42 -10.49 -11.26
C ASP A 74 -9.05 -9.07 -10.80
N THR A 75 -9.84 -8.46 -9.91
CA THR A 75 -9.56 -7.15 -9.32
C THR A 75 -9.28 -7.29 -7.83
N PHE A 76 -8.14 -6.75 -7.42
CA PHE A 76 -7.78 -6.69 -6.00
C PHE A 76 -6.90 -5.48 -5.73
N PHE A 77 -6.77 -5.11 -4.46
CA PHE A 77 -5.72 -4.21 -4.03
C PHE A 77 -4.87 -4.77 -2.90
N ILE A 78 -3.62 -4.34 -2.84
CA ILE A 78 -2.72 -4.68 -1.73
C ILE A 78 -2.51 -3.43 -0.89
N THR A 79 -2.72 -3.54 0.42
CA THR A 79 -2.53 -2.45 1.38
C THR A 79 -2.08 -3.01 2.73
N LYS A 80 -1.38 -2.19 3.51
CA LYS A 80 -1.02 -2.52 4.88
C LYS A 80 -1.95 -1.79 5.85
N TYR A 81 -2.51 -2.52 6.80
CA TYR A 81 -3.27 -1.98 7.91
C TYR A 81 -2.49 -2.08 9.21
N LYS A 82 -2.67 -1.10 10.08
CA LYS A 82 -2.27 -1.10 11.48
C LYS A 82 -3.44 -0.59 12.32
N GLU A 83 -3.96 -1.45 13.20
CA GLU A 83 -5.11 -1.13 14.06
C GLU A 83 -6.33 -0.61 13.27
N GLY A 84 -6.58 -1.21 12.10
CA GLY A 84 -7.66 -0.88 11.19
C GLY A 84 -7.40 0.36 10.33
N LEU A 85 -6.37 1.15 10.62
CA LEU A 85 -5.96 2.27 9.80
C LEU A 85 -4.98 1.80 8.73
N GLU A 86 -5.08 2.34 7.53
CA GLU A 86 -4.04 2.15 6.52
C GLU A 86 -2.71 2.73 7.04
N ASP A 87 -1.65 1.91 7.09
CA ASP A 87 -0.39 2.22 7.80
C ASP A 87 0.32 3.44 7.19
N ASN A 88 0.13 4.61 7.80
CA ASN A 88 0.51 5.90 7.25
C ASN A 88 1.84 6.45 7.82
N LYS A 89 2.62 5.64 8.54
CA LYS A 89 3.84 6.09 9.25
C LYS A 89 4.95 6.62 8.33
N VAL A 90 5.05 6.12 7.09
CA VAL A 90 5.99 6.63 6.09
C VAL A 90 5.21 6.86 4.79
N PHE A 91 4.99 5.80 4.02
CA PHE A 91 4.09 5.76 2.87
C PHE A 91 3.39 4.42 2.85
N ASN A 92 2.07 4.42 2.87
CA ASN A 92 1.28 3.28 2.43
C ASN A 92 1.06 3.36 0.93
N TYR A 93 1.33 2.26 0.24
CA TYR A 93 1.09 2.16 -1.20
C TYR A 93 -0.07 1.20 -1.41
N VAL A 94 -1.23 1.74 -1.74
CA VAL A 94 -2.36 0.91 -2.15
C VAL A 94 -2.21 0.63 -3.63
N LYS A 95 -1.99 -0.63 -3.97
CA LYS A 95 -1.75 -1.07 -5.35
C LYS A 95 -2.96 -1.80 -5.87
N TYR A 96 -3.51 -1.36 -7.00
CA TYR A 96 -4.70 -1.93 -7.60
C TYR A 96 -4.33 -2.72 -8.85
N TYR A 97 -4.79 -3.96 -8.90
CA TYR A 97 -4.51 -4.89 -9.97
C TYR A 97 -5.78 -5.25 -10.72
N TYR A 98 -5.66 -5.41 -12.03
CA TYR A 98 -6.70 -5.96 -12.90
C TYR A 98 -6.04 -6.96 -13.84
N LYS A 99 -6.56 -8.19 -13.91
CA LYS A 99 -5.98 -9.29 -14.71
C LYS A 99 -4.48 -9.48 -14.43
N GLY A 100 -4.11 -9.43 -13.15
CA GLY A 100 -2.74 -9.57 -12.68
C GLY A 100 -1.81 -8.37 -12.97
N LYS A 101 -2.30 -7.30 -13.60
CA LYS A 101 -1.49 -6.12 -13.95
C LYS A 101 -1.81 -4.93 -13.06
N LEU A 102 -0.78 -4.28 -12.53
CA LEU A 102 -0.90 -3.04 -11.77
C LEU A 102 -1.38 -1.91 -12.69
N PHE A 103 -2.55 -1.32 -12.39
CA PHE A 103 -3.13 -0.25 -13.22
C PHE A 103 -3.39 1.05 -12.45
N LYS A 104 -3.47 0.99 -11.11
CA LYS A 104 -3.68 2.17 -10.26
C LYS A 104 -2.82 2.08 -9.00
N ILE A 105 -2.30 3.21 -8.56
CA ILE A 105 -1.57 3.35 -7.30
C ILE A 105 -2.17 4.50 -6.51
N GLU A 106 -2.35 4.30 -5.22
CA GLU A 106 -2.55 5.38 -4.26
C GLU A 106 -1.38 5.42 -3.28
N VAL A 107 -0.92 6.64 -2.98
CA VAL A 107 0.13 6.88 -2.00
C VAL A 107 -0.47 7.68 -0.86
N LYS A 108 -0.59 7.02 0.29
CA LYS A 108 -1.16 7.58 1.52
C LYS A 108 -0.05 7.71 2.56
N GLY A 109 -0.05 8.75 3.38
CA GLY A 109 1.02 8.94 4.38
C GLY A 109 1.08 10.36 4.91
N ILE A 110 1.31 10.48 6.22
CA ILE A 110 1.31 11.77 6.96
C ILE A 110 2.41 12.72 6.44
N GLN A 111 3.51 12.16 5.92
CA GLN A 111 4.71 12.92 5.58
C GLN A 111 4.69 13.64 4.21
N ILE A 112 3.63 13.53 3.40
CA ILE A 112 3.61 14.18 2.07
C ILE A 112 2.67 15.38 2.01
N ILE A 113 1.37 15.22 2.36
CA ILE A 113 0.32 16.18 1.95
C ILE A 113 -0.75 16.39 3.04
N GLY A 114 -0.40 16.35 4.33
CA GLY A 114 -1.36 16.59 5.40
C GLY A 114 -2.54 15.60 5.38
N THR A 115 -3.77 16.07 5.17
CA THR A 115 -5.00 15.26 5.07
C THR A 115 -5.29 14.72 3.67
N ASN A 116 -4.37 14.87 2.71
CA ASN A 116 -4.57 14.42 1.34
C ASN A 116 -3.70 13.21 1.01
N TYR A 117 -4.13 12.41 0.04
CA TYR A 117 -3.35 11.34 -0.58
C TYR A 117 -3.25 11.52 -2.09
N ILE A 118 -2.25 10.87 -2.69
CA ILE A 118 -2.06 10.87 -4.15
C ILE A 118 -2.79 9.68 -4.74
N SER A 119 -3.55 9.89 -5.81
CA SER A 119 -4.13 8.82 -6.62
C SER A 119 -3.66 8.91 -8.08
N ILE A 120 -3.18 7.79 -8.62
CA ILE A 120 -2.77 7.65 -10.02
C ILE A 120 -3.65 6.57 -10.66
N PRO A 121 -4.74 6.94 -11.35
CA PRO A 121 -5.74 6.00 -11.83
C PRO A 121 -5.31 5.18 -13.06
N LYS A 122 -4.30 5.64 -13.80
CA LYS A 122 -3.74 4.99 -15.00
C LYS A 122 -2.24 4.87 -14.87
N TYR A 123 -1.80 4.13 -13.86
CA TYR A 123 -0.39 3.90 -13.60
C TYR A 123 0.24 3.06 -14.71
N ASN A 124 1.39 3.52 -15.19
CA ASN A 124 2.27 2.75 -16.04
C ASN A 124 3.72 3.12 -15.69
N CYS A 125 4.50 2.12 -15.32
CA CYS A 125 5.90 2.25 -14.96
C CYS A 125 6.82 2.74 -16.07
N LYS A 126 6.46 2.49 -17.33
CA LYS A 126 7.23 2.90 -18.51
C LYS A 126 7.00 4.37 -18.87
N ASN A 127 5.91 4.96 -18.40
CA ASN A 127 5.61 6.36 -18.67
C ASN A 127 6.56 7.28 -17.88
N THR A 128 7.17 8.24 -18.56
CA THR A 128 8.02 9.27 -17.92
C THR A 128 7.20 10.37 -17.23
N THR A 129 5.92 10.48 -17.59
CA THR A 129 4.97 11.43 -17.02
C THR A 129 3.66 10.72 -16.73
N LEU A 130 3.14 10.92 -15.52
CA LEU A 130 1.87 10.39 -15.06
C LEU A 130 0.93 11.56 -14.71
N GLN A 131 -0.37 11.30 -14.85
CA GLN A 131 -1.43 12.18 -14.37
C GLN A 131 -2.03 11.55 -13.11
N GLY A 132 -2.30 12.38 -12.11
CA GLY A 132 -2.93 11.95 -10.86
C GLY A 132 -3.72 13.07 -10.22
N ASN A 133 -4.18 12.82 -9.00
CA ASN A 133 -4.93 13.77 -8.20
C ASN A 133 -4.41 13.75 -6.75
N TYR A 134 -4.46 14.90 -6.08
CA TYR A 134 -4.62 14.91 -4.63
C TYR A 134 -6.09 14.74 -4.27
N ILE A 135 -6.35 13.85 -3.32
CA ILE A 135 -7.68 13.51 -2.84
C ILE A 135 -7.69 13.68 -1.32
N ASP A 136 -8.76 14.28 -0.78
CA ASP A 136 -8.97 14.41 0.65
C ASP A 136 -9.30 13.03 1.26
N ILE A 137 -8.56 12.63 2.30
CA ILE A 137 -8.70 11.31 2.93
C ILE A 137 -10.05 11.10 3.65
N THR A 138 -10.73 12.19 3.99
CA THR A 138 -11.96 12.18 4.79
C THR A 138 -13.17 11.89 3.92
N ASN A 139 -13.27 12.59 2.78
CA ASN A 139 -14.47 12.60 1.94
C ASN A 139 -14.23 12.09 0.51
N ASP A 140 -13.01 11.68 0.19
CA ASP A 140 -12.62 11.12 -1.11
C ASP A 140 -12.84 12.08 -2.31
N LYS A 141 -12.98 13.39 -2.05
CA LYS A 141 -13.10 14.40 -3.10
C LYS A 141 -11.73 14.78 -3.65
N ILE A 142 -11.69 14.98 -4.97
CA ILE A 142 -10.50 15.50 -5.66
C ILE A 142 -10.28 16.96 -5.24
N VAL A 143 -9.10 17.23 -4.69
CA VAL A 143 -8.66 18.56 -4.27
C VAL A 143 -8.00 19.30 -5.41
N GLU A 144 -7.02 18.67 -6.05
CA GLU A 144 -6.39 19.20 -7.26
C GLU A 144 -5.82 18.09 -8.16
N PRO A 145 -5.85 18.27 -9.49
CA PRO A 145 -5.10 17.43 -10.41
C PRO A 145 -3.60 17.74 -10.30
N ILE A 146 -2.76 16.71 -10.48
CA ILE A 146 -1.30 16.82 -10.38
C ILE A 146 -0.61 16.11 -11.54
N LYS A 147 0.56 16.64 -11.92
CA LYS A 147 1.44 16.03 -12.92
C LYS A 147 2.69 15.50 -12.25
N ILE A 148 3.01 14.24 -12.53
CA ILE A 148 4.10 13.52 -11.87
C ILE A 148 5.13 13.15 -12.92
N LYS A 149 6.35 13.70 -12.79
CA LYS A 149 7.49 13.23 -13.59
C LYS A 149 8.07 11.99 -12.91
N GLN A 150 8.05 10.87 -13.63
CA GLN A 150 8.53 9.58 -13.17
C GLN A 150 9.90 9.28 -13.79
N ARG A 151 10.84 8.82 -12.95
CA ARG A 151 12.13 8.30 -13.40
C ARG A 151 12.43 6.98 -12.70
N ALA A 152 12.40 5.90 -13.45
CA ALA A 152 12.77 4.57 -12.98
C ALA A 152 14.31 4.49 -12.82
N ARG A 153 14.81 4.07 -11.66
CA ARG A 153 16.24 3.84 -11.37
C ARG A 153 16.44 2.43 -10.80
N LYS A 154 17.67 1.90 -10.91
CA LYS A 154 18.02 0.52 -10.48
C LYS A 154 17.52 0.11 -9.08
N LYS A 155 17.38 1.03 -8.12
CA LYS A 155 16.94 0.73 -6.74
C LYS A 155 15.60 1.34 -6.36
N HIS A 156 15.05 2.26 -7.15
CA HIS A 156 13.84 2.99 -6.80
C HIS A 156 13.21 3.67 -8.02
N ILE A 157 11.93 4.02 -7.91
CA ILE A 157 11.28 4.96 -8.82
C ILE A 157 11.26 6.33 -8.14
N LEU A 158 11.70 7.37 -8.84
CA LEU A 158 11.63 8.75 -8.36
C LEU A 158 10.42 9.43 -8.98
N TRP A 159 9.55 9.97 -8.15
CA TRP A 159 8.45 10.83 -8.56
C TRP A 159 8.71 12.26 -8.15
N LYS A 160 8.69 13.16 -9.12
CA LYS A 160 8.70 14.61 -8.91
C LYS A 160 7.30 15.13 -9.23
N ILE A 161 6.56 15.48 -8.20
CA ILE A 161 5.16 15.89 -8.27
C ILE A 161 5.13 17.40 -8.34
N LYS A 162 4.48 17.92 -9.38
CA LYS A 162 4.21 19.35 -9.51
C LYS A 162 2.74 19.61 -9.19
N SER A 163 2.50 20.51 -8.25
CA SER A 163 1.16 20.99 -7.90
C SER A 163 1.16 22.51 -7.72
N LYS A 164 0.00 23.11 -7.45
CA LYS A 164 -0.10 24.56 -7.25
C LYS A 164 0.74 25.06 -6.07
N ASN A 165 0.93 24.22 -5.06
CA ASN A 165 1.63 24.57 -3.81
C ASN A 165 3.14 24.30 -3.86
N GLY A 166 3.67 23.92 -5.03
CA GLY A 166 5.10 23.70 -5.24
C GLY A 166 5.43 22.33 -5.80
N THR A 167 6.66 21.87 -5.50
CA THR A 167 7.18 20.61 -6.04
C THR A 167 7.64 19.70 -4.92
N SER A 168 7.08 18.49 -4.88
CA SER A 168 7.44 17.45 -3.92
C SER A 168 8.16 16.29 -4.60
N CYS A 169 9.06 15.62 -3.88
CA CYS A 169 9.78 14.45 -4.39
C CYS A 169 9.50 13.22 -3.52
N ILE A 170 9.08 12.13 -4.14
CA ILE A 170 8.86 10.84 -3.47
C ILE A 170 9.81 9.80 -4.07
N ARG A 171 10.49 9.05 -3.20
CA ARG A 171 11.31 7.89 -3.58
C ARG A 171 10.54 6.62 -3.24
N LEU A 172 10.21 5.88 -4.28
CA LEU A 172 9.46 4.62 -4.20
C LEU A 172 10.44 3.45 -4.26
N ASN A 173 10.47 2.60 -3.24
CA ASN A 173 11.38 1.44 -3.20
C ASN A 173 11.07 0.47 -4.36
N ARG A 174 12.09 0.04 -5.12
CA ARG A 174 11.91 -0.85 -6.29
C ARG A 174 11.25 -2.18 -5.95
N LYS A 175 11.46 -2.73 -4.75
CA LYS A 175 10.80 -3.98 -4.32
C LYS A 175 9.28 -3.91 -4.37
N ILE A 176 8.73 -2.70 -4.39
CA ILE A 176 7.30 -2.42 -4.44
C ILE A 176 6.78 -2.43 -5.90
N PHE A 177 7.66 -2.34 -6.89
CA PHE A 177 7.33 -2.10 -8.30
C PHE A 177 8.12 -3.02 -9.23
N THR A 178 7.86 -4.33 -9.12
CA THR A 178 8.53 -5.38 -9.91
C THR A 178 8.28 -5.26 -11.40
N ASP A 179 7.08 -4.83 -11.80
CA ASP A 179 6.59 -4.79 -13.19
C ASP A 179 7.23 -3.68 -14.05
N CYS A 180 8.24 -3.00 -13.52
CA CYS A 180 8.85 -1.80 -14.13
C CYS A 180 10.12 -2.07 -14.93
N TYR A 181 10.56 -3.33 -14.95
CA TYR A 181 11.82 -3.80 -15.51
C TYR A 181 11.63 -5.20 -16.09
#